data_AF-A0A535UXS2-F1
#
_entry.id   AF-A0A535UXS2-F1
#
_cell.length_a   1.000
_cell.length_b   1.000
_cell.length_c   1.000
_cell.angle_alpha   90.00
_cell.angle_beta   90.00
_cell.angle_gamma   90.00
#
_symmetry.space_group_name_H-M   'P 1'
#
loop_
_entity.id
_entity.type
_entity.pdbx_description
1 polymer ?
#
loop_
_entity_poly.entity_id
_entity_poly.type
_entity_poly.pdbx_seq_one_letter_code
_entity_poly.pdbx_strand_id
1 'polypeptide(L)'
;MDERKSDERKAVDSVVRWLRIRERSGHPAPTSYAELVDAIGHSALLRRLLAGKTPLRVPPPRSFGQPWYSLIEGGGADGCELRPLKDRPGAAPKVTVNEWAWDIVEEPGDGRMLIRYNREAPVYIAEREDGDPVRWRLTRRDLWPRPTDG
;
A
#
# COMPACT_ATOMS: atom_id res chain seq x y z
N MET A 1 -10.99 -8.42 -35.94
CA MET A 1 -10.15 -9.04 -34.89
C MET A 1 -10.82 -8.71 -33.56
N ASP A 2 -11.35 -9.73 -32.89
CA ASP A 2 -12.35 -9.65 -31.81
C ASP A 2 -11.77 -8.98 -30.54
N GLU A 3 -12.43 -7.94 -30.04
CA GLU A 3 -12.03 -7.12 -28.88
C GLU A 3 -11.76 -7.98 -27.63
N ARG A 4 -12.54 -9.06 -27.46
CA ARG A 4 -12.34 -10.04 -26.38
C ARG A 4 -10.98 -10.72 -26.43
N LYS A 5 -10.50 -11.10 -27.62
CA LYS A 5 -9.18 -11.74 -27.79
C LYS A 5 -8.05 -10.77 -27.45
N SER A 6 -8.26 -9.47 -27.68
CA SER A 6 -7.30 -8.42 -27.30
C SER A 6 -7.23 -8.28 -25.78
N ASP A 7 -8.37 -8.33 -25.08
CA ASP A 7 -8.40 -8.15 -23.63
C ASP A 7 -7.91 -9.38 -22.86
N GLU A 8 -8.23 -10.59 -23.34
CA GLU A 8 -7.64 -11.83 -22.82
C GLU A 8 -6.11 -11.80 -22.91
N ARG A 9 -5.57 -11.36 -24.06
CA ARG A 9 -4.12 -11.23 -24.26
C ARG A 9 -3.49 -10.25 -23.27
N LYS A 10 -4.09 -9.07 -23.06
CA LYS A 10 -3.60 -8.07 -22.09
C LYS A 10 -3.62 -8.62 -20.66
N ALA A 11 -4.67 -9.37 -20.31
CA ALA A 11 -4.78 -9.99 -18.99
C ALA A 11 -3.68 -11.02 -18.77
N VAL A 12 -3.44 -11.90 -19.74
CA VAL A 12 -2.35 -12.89 -19.70
C VAL A 12 -0.99 -12.20 -19.59
N ASP A 13 -0.72 -11.17 -20.41
CA ASP A 13 0.54 -10.42 -20.36
C ASP A 13 0.76 -9.75 -18.98
N SER A 14 -0.31 -9.25 -18.35
CA SER A 14 -0.27 -8.66 -17.00
C SER A 14 0.06 -9.70 -15.93
N VAL A 15 -0.54 -10.90 -16.01
CA VAL A 15 -0.25 -12.02 -15.10
C VAL A 15 1.18 -12.51 -15.26
N VAL A 16 1.67 -12.69 -16.49
CA VAL A 16 3.05 -13.08 -16.76
C VAL A 16 4.04 -12.04 -16.21
N ARG A 17 3.76 -10.75 -16.43
CA ARG A 17 4.59 -9.66 -15.90
C ARG A 17 4.58 -9.63 -14.37
N TRP A 18 3.43 -9.88 -13.75
CA TRP A 18 3.28 -9.97 -12.31
C TRP A 18 4.12 -11.10 -11.71
N LEU A 19 4.04 -12.32 -12.26
CA LEU A 19 4.84 -13.48 -11.83
C LEU A 19 6.35 -13.18 -11.89
N ARG A 20 6.83 -12.56 -12.99
CA ARG A 20 8.23 -12.15 -13.14
C ARG A 20 8.69 -11.11 -12.13
N ILE A 21 7.81 -10.21 -11.69
CA ILE A 21 8.14 -9.23 -10.65
C ILE A 21 8.22 -9.94 -9.30
N ARG A 22 7.27 -10.82 -8.97
CA ARG A 22 7.28 -11.59 -7.73
C ARG A 22 8.59 -12.37 -7.55
N GLU A 23 8.98 -13.13 -8.58
CA GLU A 23 10.18 -13.96 -8.56
C GLU A 23 11.45 -13.12 -8.30
N ARG A 24 11.61 -12.00 -9.02
CA ARG A 24 12.74 -11.07 -8.81
C ARG A 24 12.75 -10.42 -7.43
N SER A 25 11.59 -10.31 -6.78
CA SER A 25 11.44 -9.79 -5.42
C SER A 25 11.56 -10.87 -4.34
N GLY A 26 11.98 -12.10 -4.68
CA GLY A 26 12.14 -13.20 -3.73
C GLY A 26 10.81 -13.85 -3.30
N HIS A 27 9.73 -13.59 -4.03
CA HIS A 27 8.44 -14.24 -3.82
C HIS A 27 8.23 -15.29 -4.93
N PRO A 28 8.44 -16.59 -4.66
CA PRO A 28 8.26 -17.62 -5.68
C PRO A 28 6.84 -17.62 -6.25
N ALA A 29 6.71 -18.16 -7.46
CA ALA A 29 5.43 -18.37 -8.08
C ALA A 29 4.57 -19.33 -7.25
N PRO A 30 3.26 -19.09 -7.13
CA PRO A 30 2.33 -20.05 -6.53
C PRO A 30 2.49 -21.43 -7.17
N THR A 31 2.52 -22.48 -6.35
CA THR A 31 2.75 -23.86 -6.79
C THR A 31 1.46 -24.67 -6.88
N SER A 32 0.37 -24.15 -6.32
CA SER A 32 -0.97 -24.74 -6.38
C SER A 32 -2.00 -23.74 -6.89
N TYR A 33 -3.13 -24.26 -7.38
CA TYR A 33 -4.26 -23.41 -7.79
C TYR A 33 -4.80 -22.56 -6.63
N ALA A 34 -4.87 -23.12 -5.42
CA ALA A 34 -5.32 -22.40 -4.23
C ALA A 34 -4.39 -21.23 -3.89
N GLU A 35 -3.07 -21.46 -3.89
CA GLU A 35 -2.08 -20.40 -3.70
C GLU A 35 -2.16 -19.34 -4.81
N LEU A 36 -2.43 -19.74 -6.04
CA LEU A 36 -2.55 -18.83 -7.17
C LEU A 36 -3.77 -17.91 -7.01
N VAL A 37 -4.93 -18.47 -6.67
CA VAL A 37 -6.16 -17.71 -6.44
C VAL A 37 -5.99 -16.72 -5.29
N ASP A 38 -5.42 -17.19 -4.17
CA ASP A 38 -5.13 -16.33 -3.01
C ASP A 38 -4.18 -15.19 -3.38
N ALA A 39 -3.08 -15.52 -4.07
CA ALA A 39 -2.10 -14.56 -4.55
C ALA A 39 -2.71 -13.51 -5.49
N ILE A 40 -3.60 -13.92 -6.40
CA ILE A 40 -4.29 -13.02 -7.33
C ILE A 40 -5.22 -12.10 -6.54
N GLY A 41 -6.07 -12.65 -5.68
CA GLY A 41 -7.06 -11.92 -4.90
C GLY A 41 -6.44 -10.80 -4.06
N HIS A 42 -5.25 -11.06 -3.50
CA HIS A 42 -4.57 -10.10 -2.64
C HIS A 42 -3.50 -9.25 -3.35
N SER A 43 -3.31 -9.39 -4.67
CA SER A 43 -2.26 -8.64 -5.39
C SER A 43 -2.73 -7.29 -5.92
N ALA A 44 -2.35 -6.24 -5.21
CA ALA A 44 -2.54 -4.87 -5.68
C ALA A 44 -1.62 -4.51 -6.88
N LEU A 45 -0.44 -5.12 -6.99
CA LEU A 45 0.40 -5.02 -8.19
C LEU A 45 -0.31 -5.57 -9.42
N LEU A 46 -0.93 -6.76 -9.33
CA LEU A 46 -1.65 -7.35 -10.46
C LEU A 46 -2.84 -6.47 -10.88
N ARG A 47 -3.62 -5.96 -9.93
CA ARG A 47 -4.70 -5.00 -10.21
C ARG A 47 -4.20 -3.77 -10.98
N ARG A 48 -3.04 -3.24 -10.60
CA ARG A 48 -2.41 -2.10 -11.28
C ARG A 48 -1.98 -2.44 -12.72
N LEU A 49 -1.37 -3.60 -12.93
CA LEU A 49 -0.96 -4.06 -14.26
C LEU A 49 -2.17 -4.30 -15.17
N LEU A 50 -3.23 -4.92 -14.66
CA LEU A 50 -4.50 -5.12 -15.38
C LEU A 50 -5.17 -3.79 -15.77
N ALA A 51 -4.97 -2.74 -14.97
CA ALA A 51 -5.41 -1.37 -15.29
C ALA A 51 -4.45 -0.62 -16.25
N GLY A 52 -3.44 -1.29 -16.82
CA GLY A 52 -2.47 -0.70 -17.76
C GLY A 52 -1.41 0.20 -17.11
N LYS A 53 -1.33 0.24 -15.78
CA LYS A 53 -0.39 1.09 -15.03
C LYS A 53 0.95 0.38 -14.80
N THR A 54 2.05 1.14 -14.72
CA THR A 54 3.41 0.62 -14.49
C THR A 54 3.69 0.33 -13.01
N PRO A 55 4.50 -0.67 -12.63
CA PRO A 55 4.88 -0.89 -11.23
C PRO A 55 5.45 0.38 -10.58
N LEU A 56 5.19 0.56 -9.28
CA LEU A 56 5.76 1.66 -8.53
C LEU A 56 7.28 1.48 -8.39
N ARG A 57 8.03 2.59 -8.48
CA ARG A 57 9.49 2.59 -8.30
C ARG A 57 9.88 2.07 -6.92
N VAL A 58 9.15 2.49 -5.89
CA VAL A 58 9.30 1.99 -4.53
C VAL A 58 7.98 1.34 -4.13
N PRO A 59 7.83 0.03 -4.34
CA PRO A 59 6.60 -0.64 -3.99
C PRO A 59 6.43 -0.61 -2.46
N PRO A 60 5.19 -0.38 -1.98
CA PRO A 60 4.91 -0.56 -0.57
C PRO A 60 5.13 -2.04 -0.20
N PRO A 61 5.49 -2.31 1.05
CA PRO A 61 5.84 -3.63 1.47
C PRO A 61 4.59 -4.47 1.74
N ARG A 62 4.67 -5.77 1.45
CA ARG A 62 3.55 -6.71 1.24
C ARG A 62 2.47 -6.19 0.28
N SER A 63 2.72 -6.45 -0.99
CA SER A 63 1.67 -7.10 -1.79
C SER A 63 1.09 -8.25 -0.94
N PHE A 64 -0.22 -8.51 -0.96
CA PHE A 64 -0.91 -9.58 -0.20
C PHE A 64 -1.57 -9.24 1.15
N GLY A 65 -1.84 -7.98 1.48
CA GLY A 65 -2.45 -7.64 2.77
C GLY A 65 -3.69 -6.76 2.66
N GLN A 66 -3.50 -5.47 2.44
CA GLN A 66 -4.56 -4.45 2.41
C GLN A 66 -4.00 -3.20 1.68
N PRO A 67 -4.79 -2.13 1.41
CA PRO A 67 -4.62 -1.40 0.16
C PRO A 67 -3.61 -0.25 0.22
N TRP A 68 -2.34 -0.55 -0.07
CA TRP A 68 -1.32 0.50 -0.21
C TRP A 68 -1.32 1.18 -1.58
N TYR A 69 -1.85 0.53 -2.61
CA TYR A 69 -1.98 1.18 -3.92
C TYR A 69 -3.07 2.23 -3.94
N SER A 70 -4.20 2.04 -3.24
CA SER A 70 -5.18 3.14 -3.07
C SER A 70 -4.61 4.26 -2.22
N LEU A 71 -3.81 3.93 -1.19
CA LEU A 71 -3.10 4.94 -0.40
C LEU A 71 -2.12 5.76 -1.26
N ILE A 72 -1.33 5.10 -2.11
CA ILE A 72 -0.34 5.78 -2.96
C ILE A 72 -1.01 6.52 -4.13
N GLU A 73 -1.99 5.90 -4.78
CA GLU A 73 -2.64 6.44 -5.98
C GLU A 73 -3.78 7.41 -5.65
N GLY A 74 -4.71 6.99 -4.78
CA GLY A 74 -5.88 7.77 -4.37
C GLY A 74 -5.63 8.64 -3.15
N GLY A 75 -4.48 8.48 -2.49
CA GLY A 75 -4.10 9.32 -1.37
C GLY A 75 -4.78 9.00 -0.05
N GLY A 76 -5.51 7.89 0.04
CA GLY A 76 -6.30 7.53 1.22
C GLY A 76 -6.38 6.02 1.45
N ALA A 77 -6.39 5.62 2.72
CA ALA A 77 -6.74 4.26 3.15
C ALA A 77 -7.37 4.28 4.54
N ASP A 78 -8.46 3.52 4.69
CA ASP A 78 -9.14 3.27 5.95
C ASP A 78 -8.76 1.89 6.51
N GLY A 79 -9.08 1.65 7.78
CA GLY A 79 -8.97 0.37 8.46
C GLY A 79 -7.54 -0.07 8.77
N CYS A 80 -6.55 0.84 8.72
CA CYS A 80 -5.15 0.49 8.94
C CYS A 80 -4.88 0.18 10.42
N GLU A 81 -4.12 -0.87 10.71
CA GLU A 81 -3.64 -1.14 12.07
C GLU A 81 -2.29 -0.47 12.30
N LEU A 82 -2.25 0.52 13.19
CA LEU A 82 -1.03 1.24 13.53
C LEU A 82 -0.56 0.90 14.96
N ARG A 83 0.68 0.44 15.11
CA ARG A 83 1.27 0.09 16.42
C ARG A 83 2.66 0.70 16.58
N PRO A 84 3.00 1.32 17.73
CA PRO A 84 4.36 1.78 18.00
C PRO A 84 5.37 0.65 17.87
N LEU A 85 6.45 0.89 17.13
CA LEU A 85 7.57 -0.03 17.07
C LEU A 85 8.56 0.36 18.18
N LYS A 86 8.69 -0.49 19.20
CA LYS A 86 9.65 -0.26 20.29
C LYS A 86 11.07 -0.45 19.77
N ASP A 87 11.74 0.65 19.46
CA ASP A 87 13.14 0.63 19.08
C ASP A 87 14.08 0.84 20.28
N ARG A 88 15.38 0.61 20.03
CA ARG A 88 16.45 0.80 21.01
C ARG A 88 16.59 2.29 21.35
N PRO A 89 17.07 2.64 22.56
CA PRO A 89 17.37 4.03 22.92
C PRO A 89 18.26 4.71 21.87
N GLY A 90 17.82 5.86 21.35
CA GLY A 90 18.54 6.64 20.33
C GLY A 90 18.18 6.34 18.87
N ALA A 91 17.29 5.37 18.60
CA ALA A 91 16.74 5.15 17.26
C ALA A 91 15.69 6.21 16.90
N ALA A 92 15.54 6.50 15.60
CA ALA A 92 14.44 7.32 15.11
C ALA A 92 13.10 6.62 15.40
N PRO A 93 12.07 7.36 15.87
CA PRO A 93 10.79 6.76 16.22
C PRO A 93 10.10 6.15 15.00
N LYS A 94 9.57 4.94 15.17
CA LYS A 94 8.89 4.19 14.12
C LYS A 94 7.55 3.65 14.59
N VAL A 95 6.67 3.43 13.64
CA VAL A 95 5.41 2.71 13.82
C VAL A 95 5.34 1.58 12.82
N THR A 96 4.53 0.57 13.12
CA THR A 96 4.08 -0.37 12.13
C THR A 96 2.71 0.04 11.61
N VAL A 97 2.51 0.02 10.30
CA VAL A 97 1.19 0.08 9.66
C VAL A 97 0.97 -1.27 8.99
N ASN A 98 -0.04 -2.03 9.43
CA ASN A 98 -0.30 -3.39 8.96
C ASN A 98 0.99 -4.24 8.93
N GLU A 99 1.69 -4.26 10.08
CA GLU A 99 2.95 -4.99 10.33
C GLU A 99 4.22 -4.48 9.63
N TRP A 100 4.15 -3.36 8.91
CA TRP A 100 5.29 -2.79 8.21
C TRP A 100 5.80 -1.53 8.85
N ALA A 101 7.13 -1.41 8.99
CA ALA A 101 7.75 -0.26 9.61
C ALA A 101 7.65 1.02 8.74
N TRP A 102 7.28 2.12 9.37
CA TRP A 102 7.26 3.47 8.83
C TRP A 102 8.02 4.38 9.78
N ASP A 103 8.60 5.44 9.23
CA ASP A 103 9.17 6.52 10.01
C ASP A 103 8.04 7.43 10.55
N ILE A 104 8.11 7.78 11.83
CA ILE A 104 7.35 8.92 12.34
C ILE A 104 8.11 10.18 11.95
N VAL A 105 7.45 11.05 11.20
CA VAL A 105 7.97 12.34 10.74
C VAL A 105 7.71 13.42 11.79
N GLU A 106 6.49 13.43 12.35
CA GLU A 106 6.05 14.46 13.30
C GLU A 106 4.87 13.95 14.13
N GLU A 107 4.79 14.35 15.41
CA GLU A 107 3.65 14.10 16.30
C GLU A 107 3.12 15.45 16.81
N PRO A 108 2.16 16.08 16.10
CA PRO A 108 1.72 17.44 16.40
C PRO A 108 0.96 17.61 17.73
N GLY A 109 0.69 16.52 18.46
CA GLY A 109 0.06 16.56 19.80
C GLY A 109 -1.47 16.63 19.80
N ASP A 110 -2.11 16.65 18.63
CA ASP A 110 -3.58 16.63 18.46
C ASP A 110 -4.15 15.21 18.32
N GLY A 111 -3.34 14.18 18.65
CA GLY A 111 -3.69 12.77 18.48
C GLY A 111 -3.41 12.22 17.08
N ARG A 112 -2.93 13.04 16.14
CA ARG A 112 -2.48 12.62 14.81
C ARG A 112 -1.00 12.27 14.79
N MET A 113 -0.59 11.51 13.78
CA MET A 113 0.82 11.26 13.47
C MET A 113 1.09 11.54 12.00
N LEU A 114 2.20 12.21 11.70
CA LEU A 114 2.72 12.28 10.33
C LEU A 114 3.70 11.13 10.17
N ILE A 115 3.43 10.25 9.22
CA ILE A 115 4.21 9.04 8.99
C ILE A 115 4.66 8.94 7.54
N ARG A 116 5.75 8.24 7.30
CA ARG A 116 6.28 8.00 5.95
C ARG A 116 6.88 6.61 5.83
N TYR A 117 6.53 5.92 4.75
CA TYR A 117 6.99 4.54 4.54
C TYR A 117 8.50 4.46 4.31
N ASN A 118 9.05 5.35 3.48
CA ASN A 118 10.49 5.49 3.27
C ASN A 118 10.82 6.90 2.78
N ARG A 119 12.11 7.25 2.71
CA ARG A 119 12.57 8.60 2.35
C ARG A 119 12.05 9.14 1.02
N GLU A 120 11.74 8.28 0.05
CA GLU A 120 11.23 8.65 -1.28
C GLU A 120 9.70 8.68 -1.35
N ALA A 121 8.99 8.19 -0.32
CA ALA A 121 7.53 8.15 -0.29
C ALA A 121 6.93 9.49 0.18
N PRO A 122 5.69 9.82 -0.24
CA PRO A 122 4.92 10.92 0.33
C PRO A 122 4.75 10.78 1.85
N VAL A 123 4.51 11.90 2.53
CA VAL A 123 4.10 11.92 3.93
C VAL A 123 2.60 11.70 4.01
N TYR A 124 2.17 10.93 5.01
CA TYR A 124 0.77 10.65 5.29
C TYR A 124 0.43 11.10 6.70
N ILE A 125 -0.82 11.52 6.87
CA ILE A 125 -1.42 11.86 8.14
C ILE A 125 -2.22 10.65 8.57
N ALA A 126 -1.88 10.12 9.74
CA ALA A 126 -2.59 9.05 10.39
C ALA A 126 -3.50 9.64 11.47
N GLU A 127 -4.79 9.32 11.36
CA GLU A 127 -5.81 9.67 12.34
C GLU A 127 -6.52 8.41 12.83
N ARG A 128 -6.94 8.40 14.09
CA ARG A 128 -7.78 7.30 14.61
C ARG A 128 -9.15 7.37 13.94
N GLU A 129 -9.69 6.20 13.59
CA GLU A 129 -11.07 6.12 13.11
C GLU A 129 -12.05 6.27 14.27
N ASP A 130 -13.19 6.90 13.98
CA ASP A 130 -14.25 7.06 14.98
C ASP A 130 -14.76 5.70 15.45
N GLY A 131 -14.75 5.48 16.76
CA GLY A 131 -15.30 4.27 17.37
C GLY A 131 -14.37 3.06 17.42
N ASP A 132 -13.15 3.11 16.88
CA ASP A 132 -12.17 2.03 16.97
C ASP A 132 -10.77 2.54 17.37
N PRO A 133 -10.28 2.24 18.59
CA PRO A 133 -8.98 2.71 19.07
C PRO A 133 -7.77 1.97 18.45
N VAL A 134 -7.99 1.01 17.56
CA VAL A 134 -6.92 0.25 16.89
C VAL A 134 -6.86 0.56 15.40
N ARG A 135 -7.95 1.10 14.82
CA ARG A 135 -8.03 1.44 13.41
C ARG A 135 -7.66 2.88 13.15
N TRP A 136 -6.92 3.06 12.06
CA TRP A 136 -6.40 4.34 11.61
C TRP A 136 -6.76 4.57 10.16
N ARG A 137 -7.16 5.81 9.87
CA ARG A 137 -7.24 6.36 8.54
C ARG A 137 -5.91 7.01 8.19
N LEU A 138 -5.40 6.73 7.00
CA LEU A 138 -4.23 7.36 6.43
C LEU A 138 -4.65 8.25 5.27
N THR A 139 -4.24 9.51 5.28
CA THR A 139 -4.42 10.44 4.16
C THR A 139 -3.11 11.07 3.75
N ARG A 140 -2.81 11.15 2.45
CA ARG A 140 -1.60 11.80 1.96
C ARG A 140 -1.61 13.28 2.37
N ARG A 141 -0.51 13.76 2.95
CA ARG A 141 -0.42 15.11 3.54
C ARG A 141 -0.73 16.22 2.55
N ASP A 142 -0.32 16.06 1.29
CA ASP A 142 -0.61 16.99 0.20
C ASP A 142 -2.09 17.02 -0.22
N LEU A 143 -2.90 16.07 0.28
CA LEU A 143 -4.34 15.98 0.06
C LEU A 143 -5.15 16.29 1.34
N TRP A 144 -4.50 16.77 2.41
CA TRP A 144 -5.09 16.91 3.75
C TRP A 144 -4.96 18.30 4.36
N PRO A 145 -6.07 18.89 4.83
CA PRO A 145 -7.01 19.62 4.00
C PRO A 145 -6.50 21.05 3.68
N ARG A 146 -6.81 21.56 2.47
CA ARG A 146 -7.24 22.95 2.18
C ARG A 146 -7.56 23.13 0.68
N PRO A 147 -8.53 23.99 0.31
CA PRO A 147 -9.79 24.39 0.93
C PRO A 147 -11.02 23.95 0.08
N THR A 148 -12.23 23.98 0.65
CA THR A 148 -13.40 24.35 -0.17
C THR A 148 -13.27 25.84 -0.47
N ASP A 149 -13.08 26.19 -1.74
CA ASP A 149 -13.52 27.49 -2.23
C ASP A 149 -15.05 27.53 -2.07
N GLY A 150 -15.52 28.32 -1.12
CA GLY A 150 -16.93 28.57 -0.81
C GLY A 150 -17.07 29.79 0.06
#